data_AF-A0A4Q5WHY7-F1
#
_entry.id   AF-A0A4Q5WHY7-F1
#
_cell.length_a   1.000
_cell.length_b   1.000
_cell.length_c   1.000
_cell.angle_alpha   90.00
_cell.angle_beta   90.00
_cell.angle_gamma   90.00
#
_symmetry.space_group_name_H-M   'P 1'
#
loop_
_entity.id
_entity.type
_entity.pdbx_description
1 polymer ?
#
loop_
_entity_poly.entity_id
_entity_poly.type
_entity_poly.pdbx_seq_one_letter_code
_entity_poly.pdbx_strand_id
1 'polypeptide(L)'
;MDRDRIANELSGNFEVRDRRGRLLNPGQVMNAAKSAVTTNGLSCNVTEAALRGVTQENNDLWEVACQTGPGYMITSPGKSDPFDCTVLASQAAQAKADGVEVPAIAQCILKANQTSTATYAGYATAAGVPCTVDAGLPLGPNAYEIGCANADGYVIERKDTAWTKAPCWRMAASTDGSCKLSTAAESNAAWKDILAGTDAASCGVEKTRQVGVDSQKLVIYEVKCAGNTGYLARVNATAKAEKLHACSDPATAGIGGGCQLTKP
;
A
#
# COMPACT_ATOMS: atom_id res chain seq x y z
N MET A 1 13.83 -2.51 5.60
CA MET A 1 15.23 -2.02 5.62
C MET A 1 15.23 -0.51 5.66
N ASP A 2 14.96 0.09 6.82
CA ASP A 2 15.21 1.53 7.04
C ASP A 2 15.55 1.87 8.50
N ARG A 3 15.83 0.85 9.31
CA ARG A 3 16.16 1.01 10.73
C ARG A 3 17.45 1.79 10.93
N ASP A 4 18.47 1.51 10.12
CA ASP A 4 19.78 2.17 10.22
C ASP A 4 19.67 3.65 9.82
N ARG A 5 18.86 3.98 8.81
CA ARG A 5 18.60 5.38 8.43
C ARG A 5 17.85 6.13 9.51
N ILE A 6 16.79 5.53 10.08
CA ILE A 6 16.04 6.10 11.20
C ILE A 6 16.96 6.33 12.41
N ALA A 7 17.79 5.34 12.75
CA ALA A 7 18.72 5.45 13.87
C ALA A 7 19.77 6.55 13.63
N ASN A 8 20.26 6.69 12.40
CA ASN A 8 21.27 7.71 12.08
C ASN A 8 20.65 9.11 11.97
N GLU A 9 19.59 9.28 11.20
CA GLU A 9 19.02 10.60 10.87
C GLU A 9 18.04 11.13 11.92
N LEU A 10 17.42 10.25 12.72
CA LEU A 10 16.51 10.62 13.82
C LEU A 10 17.16 10.43 15.20
N SER A 11 18.50 10.52 15.28
CA SER A 11 19.27 10.63 16.54
C SER A 11 19.84 12.05 16.74
N GLY A 12 19.97 12.54 17.99
CA GLY A 12 20.31 13.95 18.28
C GLY A 12 19.84 14.49 19.65
N ASN A 13 20.11 15.77 19.92
CA ASN A 13 19.61 16.51 21.10
C ASN A 13 18.26 17.15 20.76
N PHE A 14 17.19 16.66 21.38
CA PHE A 14 15.82 16.95 20.96
C PHE A 14 15.09 17.89 21.93
N GLU A 15 15.47 19.16 21.89
CA GLU A 15 14.65 20.25 22.43
C GLU A 15 13.78 20.84 21.33
N VAL A 16 12.64 21.47 21.67
CA VAL A 16 11.78 22.21 20.72
C VAL A 16 12.43 23.55 20.35
N ARG A 17 13.70 23.50 19.97
CA ARG A 17 14.53 24.63 19.54
C ARG A 17 15.07 24.32 18.17
N ASP A 18 15.15 25.36 17.34
CA ASP A 18 15.82 25.21 16.05
C ASP A 18 17.33 25.01 16.25
N ARG A 19 18.05 24.70 15.19
CA ARG A 19 19.51 24.56 15.12
C ARG A 19 20.30 25.81 15.55
N ARG A 20 19.62 26.93 15.79
CA ARG A 20 20.17 28.17 16.36
C ARG A 20 19.82 28.33 17.84
N GLY A 21 19.24 27.32 18.48
CA GLY A 21 18.81 27.33 19.88
C GLY A 21 17.53 28.13 20.16
N ARG A 22 16.76 28.51 19.12
CA ARG A 22 15.62 29.42 19.26
C ARG A 22 14.32 28.64 19.44
N LEU A 23 13.51 29.07 20.41
CA LEU A 23 12.11 28.68 20.50
C LEU A 23 11.32 29.43 19.41
N LEU A 24 10.65 28.68 18.54
CA LEU A 24 9.86 29.24 17.46
C LEU A 24 8.39 29.35 17.88
N ASN A 25 7.74 30.45 17.51
CA ASN A 25 6.29 30.57 17.66
C ASN A 25 5.56 29.77 16.56
N PRO A 26 4.24 29.51 16.69
CA PRO A 26 3.50 28.69 15.73
C PRO A 26 3.57 29.18 14.28
N GLY A 27 3.55 30.50 14.05
CA GLY A 27 3.67 31.07 12.70
C GLY A 27 5.06 30.85 12.08
N GLN A 28 6.11 30.94 12.90
CA GLN A 28 7.48 30.65 12.47
C GLN A 28 7.67 29.18 12.13
N VAL A 29 7.14 28.26 12.96
CA VAL A 29 7.14 26.82 12.70
C VAL A 29 6.46 26.52 11.37
N MET A 30 5.25 27.04 11.16
CA MET A 30 4.49 26.81 9.93
C MET A 30 5.21 27.32 8.68
N ASN A 31 5.76 28.53 8.72
CA ASN A 31 6.48 29.11 7.59
C ASN A 31 7.78 28.37 7.26
N ALA A 32 8.56 28.00 8.29
CA ALA A 32 9.79 27.24 8.12
C ALA A 32 9.52 25.83 7.57
N ALA A 33 8.50 25.15 8.09
CA ALA A 33 8.09 23.83 7.61
C ALA A 33 7.62 23.84 6.15
N LYS A 34 6.83 24.85 5.74
CA LYS A 34 6.44 25.03 4.32
C LYS A 34 7.66 25.24 3.40
N SER A 35 8.65 26.00 3.87
CA SER A 35 9.92 26.18 3.16
C SER A 35 10.72 24.87 3.08
N ALA A 36 10.73 24.07 4.14
CA ALA A 36 11.38 22.77 4.15
C ALA A 36 10.70 21.79 3.18
N VAL A 37 9.36 21.74 3.17
CA VAL A 37 8.57 20.93 2.21
C VAL A 37 8.92 21.29 0.77
N THR A 38 8.98 22.58 0.45
CA THR A 38 9.34 23.07 -0.90
C THR A 38 10.77 22.67 -1.27
N THR A 39 11.73 22.86 -0.35
CA THR A 39 13.15 22.47 -0.54
C THR A 39 13.30 20.97 -0.78
N ASN A 40 12.50 20.16 -0.09
CA ASN A 40 12.48 18.71 -0.23
C ASN A 40 11.73 18.22 -1.48
N GLY A 41 11.15 19.12 -2.28
CA GLY A 41 10.44 18.78 -3.52
C GLY A 41 9.09 18.11 -3.29
N LEU A 42 8.51 18.26 -2.11
CA LEU A 42 7.22 17.67 -1.74
C LEU A 42 6.06 18.56 -2.21
N SER A 43 5.10 17.98 -2.93
CA SER A 43 3.83 18.63 -3.27
C SER A 43 2.84 18.49 -2.11
N CYS A 44 3.12 19.15 -0.99
CA CYS A 44 2.34 19.06 0.25
C CYS A 44 1.79 20.43 0.67
N ASN A 45 0.47 20.57 0.67
CA ASN A 45 -0.20 21.71 1.30
C ASN A 45 -0.23 21.50 2.82
N VAL A 46 0.74 22.08 3.53
CA VAL A 46 0.92 21.88 4.98
C VAL A 46 -0.26 22.45 5.78
N THR A 47 -0.94 21.59 6.55
CA THR A 47 -2.07 21.94 7.44
C THR A 47 -1.65 22.02 8.91
N GLU A 48 -0.72 21.16 9.33
CA GLU A 48 -0.11 21.16 10.66
C GLU A 48 1.40 21.01 10.52
N ALA A 49 2.16 21.59 11.45
CA ALA A 49 3.61 21.48 11.47
C ALA A 49 4.14 21.52 12.91
N ALA A 50 5.19 20.74 13.16
CA ALA A 50 5.93 20.76 14.41
C ALA A 50 7.43 20.75 14.14
N LEU A 51 8.18 21.56 14.89
CA LEU A 51 9.62 21.38 15.04
C LEU A 51 9.84 20.24 16.02
N ARG A 52 10.51 19.18 15.57
CA ARG A 52 10.75 17.98 16.36
C ARG A 52 12.09 18.04 17.10
N GLY A 53 13.02 18.83 16.59
CA GLY A 53 14.31 19.11 17.22
C GLY A 53 15.38 19.28 16.15
N VAL A 54 16.58 18.82 16.45
CA VAL A 54 17.75 18.95 15.58
C VAL A 54 18.45 17.60 15.44
N THR A 55 18.85 17.22 14.22
CA THR A 55 19.62 16.00 13.94
C THR A 55 21.08 16.13 14.42
N GLN A 56 21.84 15.03 14.40
CA GLN A 56 23.27 15.07 14.74
C GLN A 56 24.08 16.02 13.85
N GLU A 57 23.69 16.17 12.59
CA GLU A 57 24.32 17.06 11.60
C GLU A 57 23.89 18.53 11.76
N ASN A 58 23.19 18.87 12.84
CA ASN A 58 22.69 20.21 13.13
C ASN A 58 21.63 20.72 12.14
N ASN A 59 20.79 19.81 11.63
CA ASN A 59 19.64 20.14 10.79
C ASN A 59 18.34 20.17 11.62
N ASP A 60 17.50 21.16 11.41
CA ASP A 60 16.14 21.21 11.95
C ASP A 60 15.33 20.01 11.42
N LEU A 61 14.74 19.23 12.30
CA LEU A 61 13.85 18.12 11.98
C LEU A 61 12.40 18.58 12.12
N TRP A 62 11.65 18.54 11.03
CA TRP A 62 10.25 18.96 10.97
C TRP A 62 9.34 17.75 10.81
N GLU A 63 8.21 17.79 11.50
CA GLU A 63 7.04 16.99 11.14
C GLU A 63 6.03 17.90 10.46
N VAL A 64 5.49 17.45 9.34
CA VAL A 64 4.41 18.13 8.62
C VAL A 64 3.23 17.19 8.41
N ALA A 65 2.02 17.73 8.47
CA ALA A 65 0.82 17.08 7.98
C ALA A 65 0.37 17.78 6.70
N CYS A 66 0.02 16.99 5.69
CA CYS A 66 -0.46 17.47 4.41
C CYS A 66 -1.99 17.46 4.39
N GLN A 67 -2.60 18.41 3.68
CA GLN A 67 -4.05 18.42 3.42
C GLN A 67 -4.52 17.12 2.75
N THR A 68 -3.69 16.56 1.88
CA THR A 68 -3.91 15.31 1.15
C THR A 68 -2.62 14.50 1.13
N GLY A 69 -2.72 13.18 1.27
CA GLY A 69 -1.55 12.30 1.38
C GLY A 69 -1.07 12.16 2.82
N PRO A 70 0.16 11.65 3.05
CA PRO A 70 0.65 11.39 4.39
C PRO A 70 1.23 12.67 4.98
N GLY A 71 1.53 12.63 6.27
CA GLY A 71 2.56 13.50 6.80
C GLY A 71 3.97 12.99 6.54
N TYR A 72 4.94 13.87 6.77
CA TYR A 72 6.35 13.55 6.60
C TYR A 72 7.18 14.06 7.78
N MET A 73 8.23 13.31 8.12
CA MET A 73 9.39 13.86 8.82
C MET A 73 10.45 14.24 7.77
N ILE A 74 10.93 15.48 7.81
CA ILE A 74 11.89 16.04 6.86
C ILE A 74 12.91 16.92 7.58
N THR A 75 14.10 17.08 7.03
CA THR A 75 15.12 17.96 7.61
C THR A 75 15.32 19.24 6.81
N SER A 76 15.95 20.23 7.46
CA SER A 76 16.46 21.45 6.82
C SER A 76 17.64 22.03 7.61
N PRO A 77 18.60 22.74 6.99
CA PRO A 77 18.66 23.09 5.58
C PRO A 77 19.05 21.90 4.70
N GLY A 78 18.73 21.99 3.41
CA GLY A 78 19.02 20.92 2.44
C GLY A 78 17.83 20.01 2.19
N LYS A 79 18.04 19.09 1.24
CA LYS A 79 17.07 18.07 0.86
C LYS A 79 17.44 16.77 1.57
N SER A 80 16.49 16.20 2.31
CA SER A 80 16.52 14.83 2.78
C SER A 80 15.55 13.97 1.99
N ASP A 81 15.73 12.67 2.07
CA ASP A 81 14.65 11.76 1.68
C ASP A 81 13.58 11.82 2.78
N PRO A 82 12.31 12.09 2.45
CA PRO A 82 11.26 12.25 3.43
C PRO A 82 10.88 10.90 4.07
N PHE A 83 10.65 10.88 5.38
CA PHE A 83 10.06 9.73 6.05
C PHE A 83 8.53 9.87 6.09
N ASP A 84 7.79 8.95 5.45
CA ASP A 84 6.32 8.90 5.50
C ASP A 84 5.87 8.50 6.92
N CYS A 85 5.02 9.31 7.54
CA CYS A 85 4.51 9.07 8.88
C CYS A 85 3.73 7.75 9.04
N THR A 86 3.08 7.27 7.98
CA THR A 86 2.38 5.97 7.99
C THR A 86 3.37 4.80 8.00
N VAL A 87 4.49 4.94 7.30
CA VAL A 87 5.60 3.99 7.31
C VAL A 87 6.28 3.98 8.68
N LEU A 88 6.58 5.16 9.24
CA LEU A 88 7.16 5.27 10.60
C LEU A 88 6.25 4.65 11.66
N ALA A 89 4.94 4.89 11.60
CA ALA A 89 3.98 4.30 12.53
C ALA A 89 3.95 2.76 12.43
N SER A 90 3.95 2.21 11.21
CA SER A 90 3.97 0.76 10.99
C SER A 90 5.27 0.13 11.49
N GLN A 91 6.41 0.79 11.27
CA GLN A 91 7.70 0.30 11.77
C GLN A 91 7.77 0.37 13.30
N ALA A 92 7.20 1.42 13.90
CA ALA A 92 7.14 1.54 15.34
C ALA A 92 6.27 0.44 15.98
N ALA A 93 5.13 0.11 15.37
CA ALA A 93 4.27 -0.99 15.79
C ALA A 93 4.99 -2.35 15.69
N GLN A 94 5.71 -2.60 14.60
CA GLN A 94 6.50 -3.84 14.44
C GLN A 94 7.63 -3.92 15.46
N ALA A 95 8.41 -2.86 15.63
CA ALA A 95 9.50 -2.82 16.61
C ALA A 95 8.97 -3.10 18.02
N LYS A 96 7.83 -2.52 18.40
CA LYS A 96 7.17 -2.81 19.68
C LYS A 96 6.75 -4.29 19.79
N ALA A 97 6.23 -4.88 18.73
CA ALA A 97 5.90 -6.31 18.70
C ALA A 97 7.14 -7.21 18.87
N ASP A 98 8.28 -6.76 18.36
CA ASP A 98 9.59 -7.41 18.49
C ASP A 98 10.29 -7.10 19.83
N GLY A 99 9.66 -6.36 20.74
CA GLY A 99 10.25 -5.97 22.03
C GLY A 99 11.34 -4.90 21.94
N VAL A 100 11.42 -4.17 20.83
CA VAL A 100 12.39 -3.10 20.59
C VAL A 100 11.75 -1.74 20.85
N GLU A 101 12.38 -0.95 21.72
CA GLU A 101 11.96 0.43 21.99
C GLU A 101 12.30 1.35 20.82
N VAL A 102 11.35 2.21 20.45
CA VAL A 102 11.49 3.17 19.35
C VAL A 102 11.53 4.58 19.93
N PRO A 103 12.58 5.37 19.64
CA PRO A 103 12.66 6.74 20.13
C PRO A 103 11.40 7.54 19.80
N ALA A 104 10.86 8.29 20.77
CA ALA A 104 9.66 9.10 20.58
C ALA A 104 9.79 10.15 19.44
N ILE A 105 11.02 10.55 19.15
CA ILE A 105 11.35 11.46 18.03
C ILE A 105 11.17 10.82 16.65
N ALA A 106 11.32 9.49 16.56
CA ALA A 106 11.11 8.71 15.35
C ALA A 106 9.63 8.41 15.08
N GLN A 107 8.74 8.98 15.89
CA GLN A 107 7.29 8.84 15.78
C GLN A 107 6.65 10.19 15.47
N CYS A 108 5.74 10.18 14.49
CA CYS A 108 4.92 11.33 14.15
C CYS A 108 3.90 11.59 15.27
N ILE A 109 3.78 12.85 15.72
CA ILE A 109 2.91 13.27 16.83
C ILE A 109 1.76 14.16 16.40
N LEU A 110 1.79 14.71 15.18
CA LEU A 110 0.70 15.54 14.69
C LEU A 110 -0.57 14.69 14.58
N LYS A 111 -1.69 15.24 15.05
CA LYS A 111 -2.96 14.52 15.10
C LYS A 111 -3.39 14.07 13.69
N ALA A 112 -3.20 14.95 12.70
CA ALA A 112 -3.47 14.63 11.30
C ALA A 112 -2.60 13.47 10.76
N ASN A 113 -1.43 13.20 11.35
CA ASN A 113 -0.56 12.10 10.95
C ASN A 113 -0.84 10.78 11.70
N GLN A 114 -1.65 10.82 12.75
CA GLN A 114 -2.05 9.64 13.53
C GLN A 114 -3.28 8.91 12.94
N THR A 115 -3.94 9.50 11.94
CA THR A 115 -5.15 8.93 11.31
C THR A 115 -4.80 8.22 10.00
N SER A 116 -4.13 7.07 10.11
CA SER A 116 -3.62 6.31 8.97
C SER A 116 -4.71 5.95 7.93
N THR A 117 -5.91 5.59 8.35
CA THR A 117 -7.02 5.23 7.43
C THR A 117 -7.42 6.39 6.51
N ALA A 118 -7.44 7.64 7.00
CA ALA A 118 -7.78 8.80 6.18
C ALA A 118 -6.70 9.07 5.11
N THR A 119 -5.42 8.91 5.48
CA THR A 119 -4.29 8.98 4.55
C THR A 119 -4.41 7.92 3.45
N TYR A 120 -4.66 6.66 3.83
CA TYR A 120 -4.82 5.57 2.87
C TYR A 120 -6.04 5.75 1.97
N ALA A 121 -7.15 6.29 2.49
CA ALA A 121 -8.31 6.66 1.69
C ALA A 121 -7.97 7.72 0.63
N GLY A 122 -7.14 8.70 0.99
CA GLY A 122 -6.62 9.70 0.05
C GLY A 122 -5.78 9.08 -1.07
N TYR A 123 -4.87 8.16 -0.73
CA TYR A 123 -4.06 7.43 -1.71
C TYR A 123 -4.88 6.52 -2.62
N ALA A 124 -5.80 5.76 -2.03
CA ALA A 124 -6.72 4.89 -2.76
C ALA A 124 -7.54 5.70 -3.77
N THR A 125 -8.05 6.87 -3.37
CA THR A 125 -8.78 7.79 -4.26
C THR A 125 -7.90 8.26 -5.41
N ALA A 126 -6.66 8.71 -5.11
CA ALA A 126 -5.71 9.16 -6.13
C ALA A 126 -5.28 8.06 -7.10
N ALA A 127 -5.21 6.81 -6.64
CA ALA A 127 -4.94 5.61 -7.45
C ALA A 127 -6.19 5.07 -8.17
N GLY A 128 -7.36 5.68 -7.96
CA GLY A 128 -8.63 5.28 -8.55
C GLY A 128 -9.18 3.95 -8.02
N VAL A 129 -8.84 3.55 -6.78
CA VAL A 129 -9.36 2.35 -6.12
C VAL A 129 -10.87 2.53 -5.84
N PRO A 130 -11.75 1.64 -6.34
CA PRO A 130 -13.20 1.83 -6.28
C PRO A 130 -13.82 1.19 -5.03
N CYS A 131 -13.36 1.56 -3.83
CA CYS A 131 -13.90 1.00 -2.59
C CYS A 131 -13.86 1.99 -1.42
N THR A 132 -14.67 1.71 -0.40
CA THR A 132 -14.52 2.36 0.91
C THR A 132 -13.33 1.75 1.64
N VAL A 133 -12.31 2.56 1.91
CA VAL A 133 -11.12 2.11 2.63
C VAL A 133 -11.41 1.96 4.12
N ASP A 134 -11.13 0.78 4.68
CA ASP A 134 -11.26 0.49 6.11
C ASP A 134 -9.90 0.26 6.80
N ALA A 135 -8.88 -0.10 6.03
CA ALA A 135 -7.52 -0.31 6.51
C ALA A 135 -6.49 0.06 5.43
N GLY A 136 -5.25 0.25 5.87
CA GLY A 136 -4.12 0.31 4.95
C GLY A 136 -2.83 -0.07 5.65
N LEU A 137 -1.88 -0.53 4.84
CA LEU A 137 -0.61 -1.08 5.31
C LEU A 137 0.50 -0.65 4.35
N PRO A 138 1.63 -0.12 4.82
CA PRO A 138 2.77 0.13 3.96
C PRO A 138 3.49 -1.19 3.64
N LEU A 139 3.76 -1.42 2.35
CA LEU A 139 4.54 -2.54 1.85
C LEU A 139 5.99 -2.13 1.55
N GLY A 140 6.22 -0.84 1.33
CA GLY A 140 7.52 -0.25 1.08
C GLY A 140 7.44 1.28 1.01
N PRO A 141 8.53 1.97 0.60
CA PRO A 141 8.59 3.44 0.59
C PRO A 141 7.53 4.13 -0.27
N ASN A 142 7.06 3.46 -1.34
CA ASN A 142 6.05 3.99 -2.25
C ASN A 142 4.98 2.95 -2.60
N ALA A 143 4.84 1.90 -1.80
CA ALA A 143 3.92 0.79 -2.05
C ALA A 143 3.06 0.57 -0.80
N TYR A 144 1.75 0.44 -1.01
CA TYR A 144 0.78 0.31 0.06
C TYR A 144 -0.28 -0.72 -0.31
N GLU A 145 -0.70 -1.50 0.67
CA GLU A 145 -1.91 -2.30 0.59
C GLU A 145 -3.08 -1.49 1.14
N ILE A 146 -4.19 -1.52 0.42
CA ILE A 146 -5.45 -0.86 0.75
C ILE A 146 -6.47 -1.95 1.06
N GLY A 147 -6.97 -1.95 2.30
CA GLY A 147 -8.12 -2.74 2.71
C GLY A 147 -9.41 -2.07 2.25
N CYS A 148 -10.33 -2.87 1.72
CA CYS A 148 -11.61 -2.40 1.24
C CYS A 148 -12.72 -3.03 2.08
N ALA A 149 -13.64 -2.21 2.60
CA ALA A 149 -14.74 -2.68 3.41
C ALA A 149 -15.63 -3.68 2.65
N ASN A 150 -15.63 -4.94 3.09
CA ASN A 150 -16.41 -6.05 2.50
C ASN A 150 -16.09 -6.33 1.02
N ALA A 151 -14.88 -6.05 0.57
CA ALA A 151 -14.46 -6.27 -0.82
C ALA A 151 -12.97 -6.59 -0.91
N ASP A 152 -12.53 -7.13 -2.04
CA ASP A 152 -11.11 -7.35 -2.30
C ASP A 152 -10.34 -6.02 -2.31
N GLY A 153 -9.18 -6.02 -1.66
CA GLY A 153 -8.30 -4.88 -1.55
C GLY A 153 -7.43 -4.66 -2.79
N TYR A 154 -6.51 -3.71 -2.67
CA TYR A 154 -5.58 -3.36 -3.73
C TYR A 154 -4.18 -3.13 -3.19
N VAL A 155 -3.18 -3.53 -3.93
CA VAL A 155 -1.84 -2.97 -3.81
C VAL A 155 -1.75 -1.76 -4.73
N ILE A 156 -1.37 -0.62 -4.18
CA ILE A 156 -1.08 0.61 -4.94
C ILE A 156 0.39 0.94 -4.83
N GLU A 157 0.98 1.36 -5.95
CA GLU A 157 2.36 1.80 -6.00
C GLU A 157 2.45 3.17 -6.66
N ARG A 158 3.27 4.05 -6.09
CA ARG A 158 3.56 5.36 -6.67
C ARG A 158 4.93 5.34 -7.33
N LYS A 159 4.96 5.70 -8.62
CA LYS A 159 6.19 6.02 -9.34
C LYS A 159 6.11 7.46 -9.80
N ASP A 160 7.03 8.29 -9.31
CA ASP A 160 6.97 9.74 -9.46
C ASP A 160 5.63 10.31 -8.97
N THR A 161 4.81 10.86 -9.86
CA THR A 161 3.46 11.37 -9.56
C THR A 161 2.35 10.42 -9.98
N ALA A 162 2.68 9.30 -10.65
CA ALA A 162 1.71 8.35 -11.17
C ALA A 162 1.47 7.20 -10.19
N TRP A 163 0.20 6.81 -10.06
CA TRP A 163 -0.21 5.65 -9.30
C TRP A 163 -0.52 4.47 -10.23
N THR A 164 -0.06 3.29 -9.84
CA THR A 164 -0.54 2.01 -10.36
C THR A 164 -1.34 1.30 -9.27
N LYS A 165 -2.24 0.41 -9.67
CA LYS A 165 -2.97 -0.46 -8.76
C LYS A 165 -3.06 -1.88 -9.30
N ALA A 166 -2.96 -2.86 -8.41
CA ALA A 166 -3.23 -4.26 -8.69
C ALA A 166 -4.20 -4.80 -7.63
N PRO A 167 -5.29 -5.48 -8.02
CA PRO A 167 -6.23 -6.03 -7.06
C PRO A 167 -5.62 -7.22 -6.32
N CYS A 168 -5.99 -7.38 -5.07
CA CYS A 168 -5.44 -8.38 -4.17
C CYS A 168 -5.73 -9.82 -4.58
N TRP A 169 -6.85 -10.07 -5.28
CA TRP A 169 -7.18 -11.40 -5.81
C TRP A 169 -6.10 -11.93 -6.78
N ARG A 170 -5.39 -11.05 -7.51
CA ARG A 170 -4.29 -11.48 -8.40
C ARG A 170 -3.14 -12.04 -7.59
N MET A 171 -2.81 -11.36 -6.49
CA MET A 171 -1.74 -11.78 -5.58
C MET A 171 -2.15 -13.07 -4.87
N ALA A 172 -3.37 -13.14 -4.35
CA ALA A 172 -3.93 -14.33 -3.70
C ALA A 172 -3.95 -15.58 -4.61
N ALA A 173 -4.11 -15.39 -5.92
CA ALA A 173 -4.03 -16.47 -6.89
C ALA A 173 -2.58 -16.86 -7.25
N SER A 174 -1.60 -15.99 -6.98
CA SER A 174 -0.19 -16.23 -7.28
C SER A 174 0.52 -17.00 -6.15
N THR A 175 1.70 -17.54 -6.44
CA THR A 175 2.60 -18.10 -5.41
C THR A 175 3.38 -17.03 -4.65
N ASP A 176 3.37 -15.80 -5.14
CA ASP A 176 4.39 -14.78 -4.83
C ASP A 176 3.94 -13.83 -3.70
N GLY A 177 2.77 -14.04 -3.13
CA GLY A 177 2.35 -13.41 -1.88
C GLY A 177 0.85 -13.21 -1.77
N SER A 178 0.34 -13.23 -0.55
CA SER A 178 -1.02 -12.81 -0.23
C SER A 178 -1.04 -11.37 0.26
N CYS A 179 -2.03 -10.61 -0.18
CA CYS A 179 -2.48 -9.42 0.54
C CYS A 179 -2.80 -9.77 1.99
N LYS A 180 -2.42 -8.90 2.94
CA LYS A 180 -2.60 -9.11 4.38
C LYS A 180 -3.94 -8.60 4.90
N LEU A 181 -4.49 -7.56 4.27
CA LEU A 181 -5.75 -6.91 4.62
C LEU A 181 -6.93 -7.53 3.88
N SER A 182 -6.72 -8.14 2.71
CA SER A 182 -7.78 -8.86 1.99
C SER A 182 -7.90 -10.30 2.47
N THR A 183 -9.12 -10.74 2.77
CA THR A 183 -9.40 -12.13 3.11
C THR A 183 -9.51 -13.01 1.85
N ALA A 184 -9.29 -14.31 2.01
CA ALA A 184 -9.50 -15.27 0.91
C ALA A 184 -10.95 -15.23 0.38
N ALA A 185 -11.94 -14.99 1.25
CA ALA A 185 -13.34 -14.89 0.87
C ALA A 185 -13.60 -13.65 -0.01
N GLU A 186 -13.03 -12.49 0.34
CA GLU A 186 -13.13 -11.27 -0.46
C GLU A 186 -12.45 -11.42 -1.82
N SER A 187 -11.22 -11.96 -1.83
CA SER A 187 -10.50 -12.22 -3.09
C SER A 187 -11.23 -13.21 -3.99
N ASN A 188 -11.85 -14.25 -3.42
CA ASN A 188 -12.68 -15.18 -4.18
C ASN A 188 -13.98 -14.52 -4.67
N ALA A 189 -14.63 -13.68 -3.86
CA ALA A 189 -15.85 -12.98 -4.23
C ALA A 189 -15.63 -12.00 -5.39
N ALA A 190 -14.45 -11.39 -5.51
CA ALA A 190 -14.09 -10.52 -6.63
C ALA A 190 -14.21 -11.21 -8.01
N TRP A 191 -14.08 -12.54 -8.06
CA TRP A 191 -14.22 -13.29 -9.31
C TRP A 191 -15.62 -13.26 -9.91
N LYS A 192 -16.65 -12.90 -9.13
CA LYS A 192 -18.00 -12.66 -9.66
C LYS A 192 -17.99 -11.62 -10.78
N ASP A 193 -17.22 -10.53 -10.60
CA ASP A 193 -17.11 -9.48 -11.60
C ASP A 193 -16.20 -9.88 -12.76
N ILE A 194 -15.18 -10.69 -12.50
CA ILE A 194 -14.23 -11.17 -13.51
C ILE A 194 -14.92 -12.13 -14.49
N LEU A 195 -15.78 -13.01 -13.97
CA LEU A 195 -16.53 -14.01 -14.74
C LEU A 195 -17.87 -13.48 -15.28
N ALA A 196 -18.23 -12.24 -14.97
CA ALA A 196 -19.49 -11.66 -15.44
C ALA A 196 -19.60 -11.73 -16.98
N GLY A 197 -20.73 -12.21 -17.48
CA GLY A 197 -20.98 -12.37 -18.92
C GLY A 197 -20.36 -13.63 -19.55
N THR A 198 -19.78 -14.53 -18.75
CA THR A 198 -19.28 -15.83 -19.21
C THR A 198 -20.19 -16.99 -18.74
N ASP A 199 -19.94 -18.19 -19.26
CA ASP A 199 -20.64 -19.41 -18.83
C ASP A 199 -20.42 -19.76 -17.34
N ALA A 200 -19.37 -19.20 -16.72
CA ALA A 200 -19.09 -19.36 -15.29
C ALA A 200 -19.59 -18.19 -14.43
N ALA A 201 -20.47 -17.31 -14.94
CA ALA A 201 -20.94 -16.13 -14.19
C ALA A 201 -21.65 -16.47 -12.86
N SER A 202 -22.24 -17.67 -12.75
CA SER A 202 -22.87 -18.16 -11.51
C SER A 202 -21.91 -18.92 -10.59
N CYS A 203 -20.62 -18.98 -10.90
CA CYS A 203 -19.62 -19.69 -10.12
C CYS A 203 -19.44 -19.03 -8.75
N GLY A 204 -19.84 -19.73 -7.69
CA GLY A 204 -19.40 -19.43 -6.33
C GLY A 204 -17.95 -19.87 -6.18
N VAL A 205 -17.02 -18.96 -6.47
CA VAL A 205 -15.58 -19.27 -6.45
C VAL A 205 -15.12 -19.59 -5.03
N GLU A 206 -14.44 -20.73 -4.87
CA GLU A 206 -13.89 -21.19 -3.59
C GLU A 206 -12.36 -21.03 -3.52
N LYS A 207 -11.69 -21.10 -4.67
CA LYS A 207 -10.25 -20.99 -4.76
C LYS A 207 -9.82 -20.66 -6.18
N THR A 208 -8.75 -19.89 -6.30
CA THR A 208 -8.12 -19.63 -7.58
C THR A 208 -6.62 -19.84 -7.52
N ARG A 209 -6.01 -20.03 -8.69
CA ARG A 209 -4.57 -20.16 -8.85
C ARG A 209 -4.15 -19.65 -10.21
N GLN A 210 -3.07 -18.87 -10.28
CA GLN A 210 -2.43 -18.53 -11.52
C GLN A 210 -1.73 -19.75 -12.10
N VAL A 211 -2.07 -20.09 -13.34
CA VAL A 211 -1.50 -21.21 -14.09
C VAL A 211 -0.31 -20.76 -14.91
N GLY A 212 -0.38 -19.57 -15.51
CA GLY A 212 0.69 -19.04 -16.34
C GLY A 212 0.25 -17.85 -17.17
N VAL A 213 0.99 -17.58 -18.22
CA VAL A 213 0.72 -16.50 -19.18
C VAL A 213 0.75 -17.09 -20.58
N ASP A 214 -0.24 -16.77 -21.42
CA ASP A 214 -0.31 -17.28 -22.78
C ASP A 214 0.55 -16.46 -23.77
N SER A 215 0.56 -16.88 -25.04
CA SER A 215 1.30 -16.20 -26.10
C SER A 215 0.80 -14.77 -26.38
N GLN A 216 -0.43 -14.45 -25.99
CA GLN A 216 -1.06 -13.13 -26.12
C GLN A 216 -0.82 -12.26 -24.87
N LYS A 217 -0.01 -12.73 -23.92
CA LYS A 217 0.28 -12.06 -22.63
C LYS A 217 -0.93 -11.96 -21.71
N LEU A 218 -1.96 -12.77 -21.93
CA LEU A 218 -3.08 -12.90 -21.00
C LEU A 218 -2.71 -13.88 -19.89
N VAL A 219 -3.10 -13.53 -18.66
CA VAL A 219 -2.84 -14.40 -17.52
C VAL A 219 -3.93 -15.47 -17.46
N ILE A 220 -3.50 -16.72 -17.34
CA ILE A 220 -4.39 -17.87 -17.18
C ILE A 220 -4.52 -18.17 -15.70
N TYR A 221 -5.77 -18.24 -15.23
CA TYR A 221 -6.10 -18.65 -13.89
C TYR A 221 -6.95 -19.91 -13.91
N GLU A 222 -6.66 -20.83 -13.02
CA GLU A 222 -7.59 -21.87 -12.64
C GLU A 222 -8.54 -21.34 -11.58
N VAL A 223 -9.83 -21.54 -11.80
CA VAL A 223 -10.92 -21.16 -10.91
C VAL A 223 -11.65 -22.42 -10.48
N LYS A 224 -11.69 -22.69 -9.17
CA LYS A 224 -12.51 -23.74 -8.57
C LYS A 224 -13.82 -23.13 -8.09
N CYS A 225 -14.93 -23.62 -8.63
CA CYS A 225 -16.28 -23.30 -8.18
C CYS A 225 -16.75 -24.29 -7.11
N ALA A 226 -17.76 -23.88 -6.34
CA ALA A 226 -18.54 -24.80 -5.52
C ALA A 226 -19.05 -26.00 -6.36
N GLY A 227 -19.11 -27.19 -5.74
CA GLY A 227 -19.61 -28.41 -6.39
C GLY A 227 -18.63 -29.08 -7.36
N ASN A 228 -17.32 -28.88 -7.20
CA ASN A 228 -16.24 -29.49 -8.01
C ASN A 228 -16.28 -29.15 -9.50
N THR A 229 -16.95 -28.06 -9.89
CA THR A 229 -16.80 -27.50 -11.24
C THR A 229 -15.58 -26.57 -11.26
N GLY A 230 -14.85 -26.53 -12.37
CA GLY A 230 -13.69 -25.65 -12.50
C GLY A 230 -13.48 -25.17 -13.92
N TYR A 231 -12.74 -24.07 -14.05
CA TYR A 231 -12.42 -23.45 -15.33
C TYR A 231 -10.98 -22.97 -15.38
N LEU A 232 -10.38 -23.01 -16.57
CA LEU A 232 -9.22 -22.20 -16.92
C LEU A 232 -9.71 -20.91 -17.57
N ALA A 233 -9.59 -19.80 -16.86
CA ALA A 233 -9.99 -18.47 -17.29
C ALA A 233 -8.78 -17.68 -17.80
N ARG A 234 -8.88 -17.17 -19.03
CA ARG A 234 -7.95 -16.16 -19.56
C ARG A 234 -8.45 -14.78 -19.21
N VAL A 235 -7.67 -14.05 -18.41
CA VAL A 235 -8.04 -12.74 -17.87
C VAL A 235 -7.20 -11.65 -18.51
N ASN A 236 -7.87 -10.60 -18.96
CA ASN A 236 -7.24 -9.45 -19.61
C ASN A 236 -6.71 -8.41 -18.61
N ALA A 237 -6.05 -7.38 -19.16
CA ALA A 237 -5.49 -6.29 -18.37
C ALA A 237 -6.56 -5.58 -17.50
N THR A 238 -7.80 -5.51 -17.99
CA THR A 238 -8.96 -4.89 -17.30
C THR A 238 -9.65 -5.80 -16.27
N ALA A 239 -9.06 -6.96 -15.94
CA ALA A 239 -9.61 -7.93 -14.98
C ALA A 239 -10.97 -8.53 -15.41
N LYS A 240 -11.14 -8.82 -16.71
CA LYS A 240 -12.29 -9.58 -17.23
C LYS A 240 -11.83 -10.88 -17.87
N ALA A 241 -12.59 -11.94 -17.65
CA ALA A 241 -12.39 -13.21 -18.33
C ALA A 241 -12.89 -13.09 -19.79
N GLU A 242 -12.01 -13.34 -20.74
CA GLU A 242 -12.35 -13.28 -22.18
C GLU A 242 -12.60 -14.66 -22.77
N LYS A 243 -12.03 -15.70 -22.16
CA LYS A 243 -12.24 -17.08 -22.58
C LYS A 243 -12.12 -18.03 -21.41
N LEU A 244 -13.05 -18.97 -21.35
CA LEU A 244 -13.07 -20.07 -20.40
C LEU A 244 -12.84 -21.40 -21.11
N HIS A 245 -12.22 -22.33 -20.40
CA HIS A 245 -12.22 -23.74 -20.75
C HIS A 245 -12.61 -24.54 -19.52
N ALA A 246 -13.63 -25.38 -19.61
CA ALA A 246 -14.09 -26.19 -18.48
C ALA A 246 -13.03 -27.26 -18.14
N CYS A 247 -12.74 -27.43 -16.85
CA CYS A 247 -11.78 -28.44 -16.38
C CYS A 247 -12.19 -29.88 -16.72
N SER A 248 -13.48 -30.12 -16.99
CA SER A 248 -13.99 -31.42 -17.45
C SER A 248 -13.69 -31.71 -18.93
N ASP A 249 -13.27 -30.70 -19.71
CA ASP A 249 -12.88 -30.89 -21.11
C ASP A 249 -11.45 -31.47 -21.16
N PRO A 250 -11.23 -32.67 -21.73
CA PRO A 250 -9.91 -33.26 -21.88
C PRO A 250 -8.88 -32.35 -22.59
N ALA A 251 -9.33 -31.44 -23.44
CA ALA A 251 -8.47 -30.48 -24.14
C ALA A 251 -7.75 -29.51 -23.17
N THR A 252 -8.27 -29.32 -21.95
CA THR A 252 -7.65 -28.45 -20.94
C THR A 252 -6.35 -29.00 -20.36
N ALA A 253 -6.11 -30.32 -20.44
CA ALA A 253 -4.88 -30.93 -19.95
C ALA A 253 -3.61 -30.34 -20.60
N GLY A 254 -3.72 -29.86 -21.85
CA GLY A 254 -2.61 -29.23 -22.58
C GLY A 254 -2.33 -27.77 -22.19
N ILE A 255 -3.16 -27.14 -21.36
CA ILE A 255 -3.03 -25.72 -20.99
C ILE A 255 -2.31 -25.62 -19.65
N GLY A 256 -1.01 -25.30 -19.68
CA GLY A 256 -0.24 -24.96 -18.48
C GLY A 256 -0.23 -26.04 -17.39
N GLY A 257 -0.30 -27.33 -17.77
CA GLY A 257 -0.37 -28.45 -16.82
C GLY A 257 -1.78 -28.79 -16.32
N GLY A 258 -2.82 -28.20 -16.92
CA GLY A 258 -4.22 -28.52 -16.66
C GLY A 258 -4.76 -28.02 -15.32
N CYS A 259 -5.98 -28.44 -15.00
CA CYS A 259 -6.62 -28.14 -13.73
C CYS A 259 -6.07 -29.00 -12.59
N GLN A 260 -5.74 -28.37 -11.47
CA GLN A 260 -5.21 -29.02 -10.27
C GLN A 260 -6.01 -28.70 -8.99
N LEU A 261 -6.70 -27.56 -8.95
CA LEU A 261 -7.66 -27.24 -7.90
C LEU A 261 -8.95 -28.05 -8.05
N THR A 262 -9.33 -28.33 -9.29
CA THR A 262 -10.50 -29.15 -9.63
C THR A 262 -10.01 -30.47 -10.20
N LYS A 263 -10.39 -31.59 -9.59
CA LYS A 263 -10.13 -32.90 -10.18
C LYS A 263 -11.13 -33.12 -11.32
N PRO A 264 -10.69 -33.62 -12.49
CA PRO A 264 -11.61 -34.04 -13.54
C PRO A 264 -12.53 -35.16 -13.07
#